data_AF-A0A2E6J0Z3-F1
#
_entry.id   AF-A0A2E6J0Z3-F1
#
_cell.length_a   1.000
_cell.length_b   1.000
_cell.length_c   1.000
_cell.angle_alpha   90.00
_cell.angle_beta   90.00
_cell.angle_gamma   90.00
#
_symmetry.space_group_name_H-M   'P 1'
#
loop_
_entity.id
_entity.type
_entity.pdbx_description
1 polymer ?
#
loop_
_entity_poly.entity_id
_entity_poly.type
_entity_poly.pdbx_seq_one_letter_code
_entity_poly.pdbx_strand_id
1 'polypeptide(L)'
;MLKLNKKFGLNSIHNSYKYIASFCLVFAAFNFFIEKIAVKNQGKNNPQVVDINLNQVQSYKPKELTIKETKPIVQKKLDNVPIETRKKDFIAELLPIVHNANQNIIKKREQLFNIERKIHSNSLNVLDSAILKKFFNEYKVKNQDLTELKKRIDIIPVSLVIAQAAIESGWGTSRFAQQGNAYFGQKVIGIKANGIQPNESKNPKIKVRSFANLNDSVLAYLNNLNTHFAYKGLRKSRHELRSFGKILQGEVLANQLDRYSELGNEYVHNVQKIIKKNNLNKYDFIEYQSARR
;
A
#
# COMPACT_ATOMS: atom_id res chain seq x y z
N MET A 1 -61.47 -32.98 -29.86
CA MET A 1 -60.68 -31.94 -30.55
C MET A 1 -60.58 -30.74 -29.61
N LEU A 2 -59.42 -30.51 -28.99
CA LEU A 2 -59.16 -29.46 -27.99
C LEU A 2 -58.90 -28.11 -28.66
N LYS A 3 -59.54 -27.03 -28.18
CA LYS A 3 -59.00 -25.66 -28.24
C LYS A 3 -59.30 -24.93 -26.93
N LEU A 4 -58.23 -24.60 -26.20
CA LEU A 4 -58.25 -23.78 -25.00
C LEU A 4 -58.10 -22.29 -25.34
N ASN A 5 -58.86 -21.48 -24.62
CA ASN A 5 -58.83 -20.02 -24.54
C ASN A 5 -57.56 -19.51 -23.84
N LYS A 6 -57.02 -18.35 -24.25
CA LYS A 6 -56.37 -17.41 -23.31
C LYS A 6 -56.34 -15.97 -23.84
N LYS A 7 -57.07 -15.09 -23.15
CA LYS A 7 -56.99 -13.63 -23.21
C LYS A 7 -55.63 -13.15 -22.69
N PHE A 8 -54.97 -12.23 -23.40
CA PHE A 8 -53.85 -11.44 -22.88
C PHE A 8 -54.39 -10.31 -22.00
N GLY A 9 -53.97 -10.28 -20.73
CA GLY A 9 -54.25 -9.18 -19.80
C GLY A 9 -53.10 -8.17 -19.78
N LEU A 10 -53.37 -6.92 -20.14
CA LEU A 10 -52.56 -5.75 -19.76
C LEU A 10 -52.74 -5.53 -18.26
N ASN A 11 -51.80 -5.93 -17.40
CA ASN A 11 -51.80 -5.52 -15.99
C ASN A 11 -50.46 -5.66 -15.22
N SER A 12 -49.29 -5.67 -15.89
CA SER A 12 -48.00 -5.81 -15.18
C SER A 12 -47.03 -4.61 -15.24
N ILE A 13 -47.40 -3.50 -15.89
CA ILE A 13 -46.48 -2.34 -16.07
C ILE A 13 -46.59 -1.30 -14.93
N HIS A 14 -47.64 -1.33 -14.10
CA HIS A 14 -47.89 -0.27 -13.10
C HIS A 14 -47.24 -0.46 -11.72
N ASN A 15 -46.74 -1.65 -11.38
CA ASN A 15 -46.18 -1.88 -10.04
C ASN A 15 -44.68 -1.58 -9.91
N SER A 16 -43.90 -1.65 -10.99
CA SER A 16 -42.45 -1.37 -10.94
C SER A 16 -42.12 0.10 -10.71
N TYR A 17 -42.92 1.02 -11.26
CA TYR A 17 -42.74 2.47 -11.08
C TYR A 17 -42.91 2.92 -9.62
N LYS A 18 -43.77 2.24 -8.84
CA LYS A 18 -43.97 2.56 -7.43
C LYS A 18 -42.74 2.23 -6.58
N TYR A 19 -42.05 1.13 -6.87
CA TYR A 19 -40.81 0.76 -6.18
C TYR A 19 -39.63 1.65 -6.57
N ILE A 20 -39.54 2.05 -7.84
CA ILE A 20 -38.51 2.98 -8.33
C ILE A 20 -38.71 4.37 -7.72
N ALA A 21 -39.94 4.88 -7.73
CA ALA A 21 -40.26 6.17 -7.11
C ALA A 21 -40.00 6.16 -5.59
N SER A 22 -40.37 5.06 -4.90
CA SER A 22 -40.08 4.89 -3.48
C SER A 22 -38.58 4.82 -3.19
N PHE A 23 -37.79 4.15 -4.04
CA PHE A 23 -36.34 4.09 -3.91
C PHE A 23 -35.70 5.47 -4.14
N CYS A 24 -36.14 6.21 -5.15
CA CYS A 24 -35.66 7.57 -5.42
C CYS A 24 -35.97 8.54 -4.27
N LEU A 25 -37.15 8.45 -3.66
CA LEU A 25 -37.52 9.27 -2.50
C LEU A 25 -36.68 8.94 -1.27
N VAL A 26 -36.43 7.66 -0.98
CA VAL A 26 -35.57 7.23 0.13
C VAL A 26 -34.11 7.65 -0.11
N PHE A 27 -33.62 7.51 -1.34
CA PHE A 27 -32.26 7.93 -1.71
C PHE A 27 -32.08 9.46 -1.63
N ALA A 28 -33.07 10.24 -2.06
CA ALA A 28 -33.04 11.69 -1.94
C ALA A 28 -33.09 12.14 -0.47
N ALA A 29 -33.95 11.52 0.35
CA ALA A 29 -34.01 11.80 1.79
C ALA A 29 -32.70 11.45 2.50
N PHE A 30 -32.04 10.34 2.12
CA PHE A 30 -30.75 9.94 2.66
C PHE A 30 -29.63 10.92 2.29
N ASN A 31 -29.57 11.36 1.02
CA ASN A 31 -28.58 12.36 0.59
C ASN A 31 -28.81 13.71 1.28
N PHE A 32 -30.07 14.16 1.40
CA PHE A 32 -30.42 15.39 2.12
C PHE A 32 -30.02 15.32 3.61
N PHE A 33 -30.14 14.16 4.24
CA PHE A 33 -29.72 13.95 5.62
C PHE A 33 -28.19 13.96 5.78
N ILE A 34 -27.46 13.35 4.85
CA ILE A 34 -25.98 13.40 4.82
C ILE A 34 -25.50 14.84 4.62
N GLU A 35 -26.14 15.61 3.74
CA GLU A 35 -25.81 17.01 3.50
C GLU A 35 -26.10 17.87 4.75
N LYS A 36 -27.23 17.63 5.44
CA LYS A 36 -27.51 18.28 6.75
C LYS A 36 -26.50 17.91 7.83
N ILE A 37 -26.02 16.66 7.88
CA ILE A 37 -24.95 16.27 8.81
C ILE A 37 -23.63 16.97 8.45
N ALA A 38 -23.30 17.06 7.16
CA ALA A 38 -22.09 17.74 6.70
C ALA A 38 -22.14 19.25 7.02
N VAL A 39 -23.28 19.91 6.82
CA VAL A 39 -23.48 21.32 7.17
C VAL A 39 -23.53 21.53 8.70
N LYS A 40 -24.14 20.63 9.47
CA LYS A 40 -24.14 20.69 10.94
C LYS A 40 -22.75 20.49 11.56
N ASN A 41 -21.86 19.81 10.86
CA ASN A 41 -20.48 19.55 11.27
C ASN A 41 -19.45 20.50 10.62
N GLN A 42 -19.87 21.39 9.72
CA GLN A 42 -19.01 22.47 9.23
C GLN A 42 -18.69 23.41 10.41
N GLY A 43 -17.41 23.49 10.77
CA GLY A 43 -16.90 24.36 11.83
C GLY A 43 -16.88 23.77 13.24
N LYS A 44 -17.35 22.53 13.48
CA LYS A 44 -17.35 21.89 14.82
C LYS A 44 -16.29 20.81 15.04
N ASN A 45 -15.51 20.49 14.01
CA ASN A 45 -14.27 19.71 14.16
C ASN A 45 -13.08 20.63 13.92
N ASN A 46 -12.84 21.53 14.86
CA ASN A 46 -11.54 22.17 15.00
C ASN A 46 -10.73 21.24 15.92
N PRO A 47 -9.78 20.41 15.43
CA PRO A 47 -8.87 19.77 16.34
C PRO A 47 -8.12 20.87 17.05
N GLN A 48 -8.31 20.97 18.37
CA GLN A 48 -7.43 21.74 19.23
C GLN A 48 -6.01 21.26 18.92
N VAL A 49 -5.21 22.15 18.35
CA VAL A 49 -3.78 21.97 18.18
C VAL A 49 -3.23 21.85 19.59
N VAL A 50 -3.02 20.61 20.04
CA VAL A 50 -2.18 20.35 21.21
C VAL A 50 -0.78 20.71 20.73
N ASP A 51 -0.25 21.82 21.22
CA ASP A 51 1.13 22.24 21.01
C ASP A 51 2.07 21.16 21.57
N ILE A 52 2.37 20.16 20.75
CA ILE A 52 3.44 19.21 21.04
C ILE A 52 4.73 19.98 20.83
N ASN A 53 5.44 20.21 21.93
CA ASN A 53 6.70 20.93 22.02
C ASN A 53 7.63 20.60 20.83
N LEU A 54 7.71 21.52 19.86
CA LEU A 54 8.37 21.38 18.55
C LEU A 54 9.89 21.15 18.67
N ASN A 55 10.44 21.37 19.86
CA ASN A 55 11.88 21.32 20.15
C ASN A 55 12.49 19.90 20.16
N GLN A 56 11.68 18.84 20.14
CA GLN A 56 12.19 17.45 20.09
C GLN A 56 12.23 16.82 18.69
N VAL A 57 11.57 17.42 17.69
CA VAL A 57 11.56 16.92 16.30
C VAL A 57 12.56 17.67 15.41
N GLN A 58 12.97 18.87 15.83
CA GLN A 58 13.86 19.76 15.07
C GLN A 58 15.36 19.42 15.18
N SER A 59 15.72 18.45 16.02
CA SER A 59 17.10 18.00 16.24
C SER A 59 17.53 16.82 15.36
N TYR A 60 16.64 16.27 14.52
CA TYR A 60 17.05 15.29 13.51
C TYR A 60 17.62 15.99 12.27
N LYS A 61 18.92 16.28 12.32
CA LYS A 61 19.70 16.65 11.13
C LYS A 61 19.95 15.37 10.32
N PRO A 62 19.49 15.25 9.06
CA PRO A 62 19.82 14.09 8.25
C PRO A 62 21.33 14.13 8.00
N LYS A 63 22.08 13.24 8.67
CA LYS A 63 23.45 12.99 8.31
C LYS A 63 23.41 12.33 6.93
N GLU A 64 24.06 12.93 5.96
CA GLU A 64 24.29 12.35 4.65
C GLU A 64 24.99 11.00 4.84
N LEU A 65 24.18 9.92 4.83
CA LEU A 65 24.65 8.57 5.04
C LEU A 65 25.26 8.12 3.72
N THR A 66 26.57 8.32 3.60
CA THR A 66 27.41 7.59 2.65
C THR A 66 27.06 6.11 2.79
N ILE A 67 26.45 5.54 1.75
CA ILE A 67 26.15 4.11 1.66
C ILE A 67 27.52 3.42 1.63
N LYS A 68 27.98 2.98 2.81
CA LYS A 68 29.18 2.16 2.89
C LYS A 68 28.87 0.82 2.25
N GLU A 69 29.75 0.43 1.34
CA GLU A 69 29.76 -0.87 0.67
C GLU A 69 29.58 -2.01 1.67
N THR A 70 28.85 -3.01 1.20
CA THR A 70 28.30 -4.14 1.93
C THR A 70 29.37 -4.96 2.65
N LYS A 71 29.28 -5.04 3.99
CA LYS A 71 29.90 -6.13 4.77
C LYS A 71 29.21 -7.45 4.46
N PRO A 72 29.92 -8.59 4.54
CA PRO A 72 29.34 -9.92 4.32
C PRO A 72 28.16 -10.16 5.27
N ILE A 73 27.25 -11.04 4.85
CA ILE A 73 26.07 -11.49 5.60
C ILE A 73 26.55 -12.19 6.89
N VAL A 74 26.80 -11.42 7.94
CA VAL A 74 27.08 -11.93 9.27
C VAL A 74 25.72 -12.26 9.88
N GLN A 75 25.47 -13.53 10.18
CA GLN A 75 24.32 -13.95 10.97
C GLN A 75 24.31 -13.14 12.27
N LYS A 76 23.41 -12.16 12.35
CA LYS A 76 23.20 -11.38 13.57
C LYS A 76 22.58 -12.36 14.57
N LYS A 77 23.36 -12.82 15.56
CA LYS A 77 22.85 -13.66 16.65
C LYS A 77 21.83 -12.85 17.46
N LEU A 78 20.56 -12.91 17.07
CA LEU A 78 19.45 -12.19 17.71
C LEU A 78 18.86 -12.94 18.89
N ASP A 79 19.25 -14.20 19.09
CA ASP A 79 18.65 -15.13 20.06
C ASP A 79 18.81 -14.65 21.52
N ASN A 80 19.90 -13.93 21.81
CA ASN A 80 20.20 -13.41 23.16
C ASN A 80 19.72 -11.95 23.36
N VAL A 81 19.10 -11.32 22.36
CA VAL A 81 18.63 -9.94 22.46
C VAL A 81 17.19 -9.93 22.99
N PRO A 82 16.87 -9.18 24.06
CA PRO A 82 15.51 -9.03 24.55
C PRO A 82 14.54 -8.60 23.45
N ILE A 83 13.32 -9.13 23.47
CA ILE A 83 12.35 -8.92 22.39
C ILE A 83 12.04 -7.43 22.15
N GLU A 84 11.96 -6.62 23.20
CA GLU A 84 11.68 -5.19 23.08
C GLU A 84 12.83 -4.42 22.41
N THR A 85 14.08 -4.74 22.78
CA THR A 85 15.27 -4.20 22.12
C THR A 85 15.29 -4.61 20.64
N ARG A 86 15.00 -5.88 20.36
CA ARG A 86 14.95 -6.41 18.99
C ARG A 86 13.93 -5.69 18.12
N LYS A 87 12.71 -5.47 18.63
CA LYS A 87 11.67 -4.70 17.92
C LYS A 87 12.13 -3.27 17.64
N LYS A 88 12.72 -2.61 18.64
CA LYS A 88 13.24 -1.24 18.49
C LYS A 88 14.32 -1.16 17.41
N ASP A 89 15.29 -2.06 17.44
CA ASP A 89 16.38 -2.11 16.47
C ASP A 89 15.87 -2.45 15.07
N PHE A 90 14.94 -3.40 14.96
CA PHE A 90 14.28 -3.77 13.72
C PHE A 90 13.57 -2.57 13.07
N ILE A 91 12.79 -1.82 13.86
CA ILE A 91 12.13 -0.60 13.40
C ILE A 91 13.15 0.46 13.00
N ALA A 92 14.19 0.68 13.80
CA ALA A 92 15.23 1.66 13.53
C ALA A 92 16.01 1.37 12.24
N GLU A 93 16.22 0.09 11.92
CA GLU A 93 16.90 -0.35 10.70
C GLU A 93 16.01 -0.20 9.46
N LEU A 94 14.74 -0.60 9.53
CA LEU A 94 13.81 -0.54 8.39
C LEU A 94 13.33 0.87 8.07
N LEU A 95 13.05 1.69 9.09
CA LEU A 95 12.44 3.00 8.93
C LEU A 95 13.14 3.89 7.87
N PRO A 96 14.47 4.12 7.92
CA PRO A 96 15.15 4.96 6.93
C PRO A 96 15.11 4.36 5.51
N ILE A 97 15.16 3.02 5.39
CA ILE A 97 15.12 2.32 4.11
C ILE A 97 13.74 2.48 3.46
N VAL A 98 12.67 2.23 4.21
CA VAL A 98 11.29 2.38 3.74
C VAL A 98 11.01 3.84 3.39
N HIS A 99 11.48 4.77 4.23
CA HIS A 99 11.34 6.20 3.96
C HIS A 99 12.02 6.59 2.64
N ASN A 100 13.27 6.20 2.42
CA ASN A 100 13.99 6.48 1.17
C ASN A 100 13.29 5.87 -0.05
N ALA A 101 12.85 4.62 0.05
CA ALA A 101 12.12 3.96 -1.03
C ALA A 101 10.81 4.69 -1.39
N ASN A 102 10.06 5.14 -0.39
CA ASN A 102 8.86 5.96 -0.61
C ASN A 102 9.18 7.34 -1.19
N GLN A 103 10.27 8.00 -0.78
CA GLN A 103 10.72 9.26 -1.40
C GLN A 103 11.01 9.09 -2.90
N ASN A 104 11.63 7.97 -3.29
CA ASN A 104 11.88 7.68 -4.70
C ASN A 104 10.57 7.46 -5.49
N ILE A 105 9.56 6.84 -4.88
CA ILE A 105 8.23 6.70 -5.50
C ILE A 105 7.56 8.07 -5.65
N ILE A 106 7.68 8.95 -4.66
CA ILE A 106 7.11 10.29 -4.70
C ILE A 106 7.74 11.11 -5.83
N LYS A 107 9.07 11.11 -5.96
CA LYS A 107 9.76 11.78 -7.09
C LYS A 107 9.23 11.32 -8.44
N LYS A 108 9.01 10.00 -8.61
CA LYS A 108 8.40 9.44 -9.82
C LYS A 108 6.96 9.93 -10.02
N ARG A 109 6.19 10.03 -8.94
CA ARG A 109 4.81 10.51 -8.95
C ARG A 109 4.72 11.99 -9.33
N GLU A 110 5.59 12.84 -8.80
CA GLU A 110 5.69 14.25 -9.19
C GLU A 110 6.04 14.39 -10.68
N GLN A 111 7.04 13.61 -11.13
CA GLN A 111 7.43 13.59 -12.53
C GLN A 111 6.27 13.14 -13.43
N LEU A 112 5.51 12.12 -13.02
CA LEU A 112 4.30 11.68 -13.72
C LEU A 112 3.27 12.80 -13.85
N PHE A 113 2.99 13.54 -12.76
CA PHE A 113 2.05 14.65 -12.79
C PHE A 113 2.54 15.82 -13.64
N ASN A 114 3.84 16.10 -13.65
CA ASN A 114 4.44 17.11 -14.52
C ASN A 114 4.24 16.73 -16.00
N ILE A 115 4.48 15.45 -16.34
CA ILE A 115 4.23 14.90 -17.68
C ILE A 115 2.75 14.99 -18.03
N GLU A 116 1.83 14.62 -17.13
CA GLU A 116 0.38 14.72 -17.35
C GLU A 116 -0.06 16.16 -17.67
N ARG A 117 0.47 17.17 -16.95
CA ARG A 117 0.18 18.58 -17.26
C ARG A 117 0.65 18.97 -18.66
N LYS A 118 1.84 18.50 -19.07
CA LYS A 118 2.39 18.75 -20.42
C LYS A 118 1.58 18.06 -21.53
N ILE A 119 1.00 16.89 -21.25
CA ILE A 119 0.06 16.22 -22.18
C ILE A 119 -1.15 17.13 -22.39
N HIS A 120 -1.75 17.66 -21.31
CA HIS A 120 -2.93 18.52 -21.41
C HIS A 120 -2.64 19.86 -22.11
N SER A 121 -1.43 20.40 -21.97
CA SER A 121 -1.02 21.64 -22.64
C SER A 121 -0.37 21.43 -24.02
N ASN A 122 -0.42 20.21 -24.59
CA ASN A 122 0.21 19.87 -25.87
C ASN A 122 1.70 20.25 -25.95
N SER A 123 2.42 20.15 -24.84
CA SER A 123 3.83 20.55 -24.72
C SER A 123 4.74 19.39 -24.29
N LEU A 124 4.35 18.17 -24.64
CA LEU A 124 5.09 16.95 -24.32
C LEU A 124 6.33 16.83 -25.20
N ASN A 125 7.50 16.60 -24.62
CA ASN A 125 8.74 16.41 -25.37
C ASN A 125 9.19 14.93 -25.42
N VAL A 126 10.25 14.65 -26.19
CA VAL A 126 10.80 13.30 -26.39
C VAL A 126 11.26 12.67 -25.07
N LEU A 127 11.89 13.46 -24.20
CA LEU A 127 12.36 12.98 -22.89
C LEU A 127 11.18 12.59 -21.99
N ASP A 128 10.14 13.42 -21.92
CA ASP A 128 8.90 13.14 -21.18
C ASP A 128 8.25 11.85 -21.68
N SER A 129 8.20 11.65 -23.01
CA SER A 129 7.66 10.44 -23.64
C SER A 129 8.48 9.19 -23.28
N ALA A 130 9.81 9.30 -23.26
CA ALA A 130 10.70 8.21 -22.85
C ALA A 130 10.54 7.85 -21.37
N ILE A 131 10.43 8.85 -20.49
CA ILE A 131 10.15 8.65 -19.06
C ILE A 131 8.80 7.96 -18.87
N LEU A 132 7.75 8.44 -19.54
CA LEU A 132 6.42 7.87 -19.43
C LEU A 132 6.38 6.40 -19.90
N LYS A 133 7.06 6.10 -21.01
CA LYS A 133 7.25 4.72 -21.48
C LYS A 133 7.98 3.85 -20.46
N LYS A 134 9.03 4.38 -19.82
CA LYS A 134 9.75 3.69 -18.73
C LYS A 134 8.81 3.39 -17.56
N PHE A 135 7.97 4.34 -17.16
CA PHE A 135 7.00 4.14 -16.07
C PHE A 135 5.93 3.10 -16.42
N PHE A 136 5.38 3.11 -17.63
CA PHE A 136 4.43 2.06 -18.05
C PHE A 136 5.06 0.67 -17.97
N ASN A 137 6.32 0.52 -18.41
CA ASN A 137 7.05 -0.75 -18.34
C ASN A 137 7.35 -1.17 -16.90
N GLU A 138 7.92 -0.27 -16.09
CA GLU A 138 8.30 -0.53 -14.70
C GLU A 138 7.10 -0.97 -13.86
N TYR A 139 5.97 -0.25 -14.01
CA TYR A 139 4.76 -0.52 -13.26
C TYR A 139 3.81 -1.51 -13.96
N LYS A 140 4.23 -2.14 -15.07
CA LYS A 140 3.49 -3.18 -15.81
C LYS A 140 2.08 -2.75 -16.21
N VAL A 141 1.92 -1.51 -16.63
CA VAL A 141 0.64 -0.94 -17.07
C VAL A 141 0.49 -1.17 -18.57
N LYS A 142 -0.66 -1.70 -18.98
CA LYS A 142 -0.98 -2.00 -20.37
C LYS A 142 -1.73 -0.83 -21.01
N ASN A 143 -1.75 -0.80 -22.35
CA ASN A 143 -2.52 0.16 -23.16
C ASN A 143 -2.23 1.64 -22.85
N GLN A 144 -1.08 1.93 -22.24
CA GLN A 144 -0.69 3.29 -21.84
C GLN A 144 -1.75 3.99 -20.96
N ASP A 145 -2.46 3.22 -20.12
CA ASP A 145 -3.50 3.76 -19.22
C ASP A 145 -2.87 4.64 -18.11
N LEU A 146 -2.93 5.95 -18.32
CA LEU A 146 -2.40 6.94 -17.39
C LEU A 146 -3.11 6.89 -16.02
N THR A 147 -4.41 6.57 -15.99
CA THR A 147 -5.19 6.49 -14.75
C THR A 147 -4.74 5.31 -13.89
N GLU A 148 -4.52 4.15 -14.49
CA GLU A 148 -3.95 3.00 -13.78
C GLU A 148 -2.51 3.29 -13.34
N LEU A 149 -1.69 3.94 -14.18
CA LEU A 149 -0.32 4.31 -13.81
C LEU A 149 -0.30 5.20 -12.55
N LYS A 150 -1.17 6.21 -12.47
CA LYS A 150 -1.33 7.08 -11.29
C LYS A 150 -1.71 6.31 -10.03
N LYS A 151 -2.42 5.18 -10.13
CA LYS A 151 -2.77 4.32 -8.98
C LYS A 151 -1.61 3.41 -8.54
N ARG A 152 -0.72 3.07 -9.49
CA ARG A 152 0.45 2.21 -9.23
C ARG A 152 1.66 2.98 -8.69
N ILE A 153 1.93 4.18 -9.18
CA ILE A 153 3.02 5.04 -8.68
C ILE A 153 2.60 5.78 -7.42
N ASP A 154 2.52 5.06 -6.30
CA ASP A 154 2.21 5.64 -5.00
C ASP A 154 2.90 4.90 -3.86
N ILE A 155 3.07 5.59 -2.73
CA ILE A 155 3.76 5.08 -1.55
C ILE A 155 2.96 4.01 -0.83
N ILE A 156 3.63 3.18 -0.04
CA ILE A 156 3.00 2.27 0.92
C ILE A 156 3.25 2.83 2.33
N PRO A 157 2.25 2.91 3.21
CA PRO A 157 2.45 3.49 4.54
C PRO A 157 3.53 2.75 5.34
N VAL A 158 4.38 3.50 6.02
CA VAL A 158 5.53 2.95 6.75
C VAL A 158 5.07 1.95 7.80
N SER A 159 3.97 2.23 8.49
CA SER A 159 3.40 1.34 9.49
C SER A 159 3.06 -0.03 8.90
N LEU A 160 2.50 -0.06 7.69
CA LEU A 160 2.12 -1.28 6.99
C LEU A 160 3.35 -2.09 6.59
N VAL A 161 4.36 -1.43 6.02
CA VAL A 161 5.61 -2.09 5.60
C VAL A 161 6.30 -2.73 6.80
N ILE A 162 6.46 -1.99 7.90
CA ILE A 162 7.13 -2.49 9.10
C ILE A 162 6.33 -3.65 9.73
N ALA A 163 5.01 -3.54 9.79
CA ALA A 163 4.17 -4.59 10.38
C ALA A 163 4.24 -5.89 9.57
N GLN A 164 4.12 -5.81 8.24
CA GLN A 164 4.28 -7.00 7.40
C GLN A 164 5.69 -7.57 7.49
N ALA A 165 6.73 -6.72 7.45
CA ALA A 165 8.11 -7.19 7.62
C ALA A 165 8.29 -7.93 8.95
N ALA A 166 7.72 -7.41 10.04
CA ALA A 166 7.80 -8.03 11.36
C ALA A 166 7.14 -9.41 11.40
N ILE A 167 5.97 -9.57 10.77
CA ILE A 167 5.25 -10.84 10.68
C ILE A 167 6.04 -11.84 9.84
N GLU A 168 6.44 -11.46 8.62
CA GLU A 168 7.06 -12.37 7.65
C GLU A 168 8.49 -12.79 8.05
N SER A 169 9.20 -11.93 8.78
CA SER A 169 10.59 -12.18 9.21
C SER A 169 10.72 -12.61 10.66
N GLY A 170 9.63 -12.60 11.43
CA GLY A 170 9.70 -12.79 12.89
C GLY A 170 10.55 -11.72 13.59
N TRP A 171 10.33 -10.44 13.25
CA TRP A 171 11.20 -9.34 13.69
C TRP A 171 12.68 -9.53 13.32
N GLY A 172 12.94 -10.09 12.14
CA GLY A 172 14.28 -10.29 11.58
C GLY A 172 14.99 -11.57 12.03
N THR A 173 14.38 -12.40 12.88
CA THR A 173 15.03 -13.65 13.35
C THR A 173 14.93 -14.80 12.38
N SER A 174 14.04 -14.73 11.39
CA SER A 174 13.90 -15.77 10.38
C SER A 174 15.21 -16.02 9.65
N ARG A 175 15.54 -17.30 9.43
CA ARG A 175 16.70 -17.73 8.63
C ARG A 175 16.70 -17.05 7.26
N PHE A 176 15.53 -16.86 6.65
CA PHE A 176 15.39 -16.19 5.36
C PHE A 176 15.75 -14.70 5.43
N ALA A 177 15.37 -14.02 6.51
CA ALA A 177 15.74 -12.62 6.75
C ALA A 177 17.25 -12.48 6.99
N GLN A 178 17.81 -13.33 7.86
CA GLN A 178 19.23 -13.26 8.22
C GLN A 178 20.17 -13.67 7.07
N GLN A 179 19.85 -14.72 6.32
CA GLN A 179 20.74 -15.25 5.28
C GLN A 179 20.44 -14.68 3.89
N GLY A 180 19.23 -14.19 3.65
CA GLY A 180 18.76 -13.80 2.33
C GLY A 180 18.20 -12.39 2.25
N ASN A 181 18.26 -11.60 3.33
CA ASN A 181 17.57 -10.30 3.41
C ASN A 181 16.08 -10.41 3.03
N ALA A 182 15.43 -11.57 3.24
CA ALA A 182 14.09 -11.83 2.77
C ALA A 182 13.05 -11.47 3.85
N TYR A 183 12.74 -10.19 3.98
CA TYR A 183 11.90 -9.69 5.09
C TYR A 183 10.40 -9.80 4.83
N PHE A 184 9.97 -10.16 3.61
CA PHE A 184 8.57 -10.10 3.19
C PHE A 184 8.03 -11.43 2.62
N GLY A 185 8.76 -12.54 2.78
CA GLY A 185 8.28 -13.87 2.37
C GLY A 185 8.07 -14.05 0.85
N GLN A 186 8.67 -13.20 0.01
CA GLN A 186 8.46 -13.26 -1.44
C GLN A 186 8.97 -14.59 -2.02
N LYS A 187 8.09 -15.37 -2.64
CA LYS A 187 8.45 -16.65 -3.27
C LYS A 187 9.02 -16.43 -4.68
N VAL A 188 9.99 -17.26 -5.07
CA VAL A 188 10.45 -17.41 -6.46
C VAL A 188 10.39 -18.87 -6.85
N ILE A 189 10.05 -19.12 -8.12
CA ILE A 189 9.93 -20.46 -8.67
C ILE A 189 10.98 -20.63 -9.76
N GLY A 190 11.83 -21.64 -9.63
CA GLY A 190 12.79 -22.00 -10.67
C GLY A 190 14.07 -22.59 -10.09
N ILE A 191 14.67 -23.50 -10.86
CA ILE A 191 15.91 -24.18 -10.47
C ILE A 191 17.05 -23.15 -10.31
N LYS A 192 17.18 -22.25 -11.29
CA LYS A 192 18.19 -21.18 -11.33
C LYS A 192 17.75 -19.89 -10.61
N ALA A 193 16.58 -19.87 -9.97
CA ALA A 193 16.12 -18.69 -9.24
C ALA A 193 16.93 -18.54 -7.95
N ASN A 194 17.45 -17.34 -7.71
CA ASN A 194 18.16 -16.98 -6.49
C ASN A 194 17.16 -16.93 -5.31
N GLY A 195 17.36 -17.85 -4.37
CA GLY A 195 16.51 -17.97 -3.21
C GLY A 195 16.95 -19.09 -2.29
N ILE A 196 16.38 -19.10 -1.10
CA ILE A 196 16.65 -20.07 -0.06
C ILE A 196 15.48 -21.06 -0.03
N GLN A 197 15.79 -22.35 -0.14
CA GLN A 197 14.78 -23.40 -0.05
C GLN A 197 14.27 -23.53 1.40
N PRO A 198 12.94 -23.61 1.61
CA PRO A 198 12.38 -24.01 2.90
C PRO A 198 12.75 -25.45 3.23
N ASN A 199 13.14 -25.72 4.48
CA ASN A 199 13.57 -27.05 4.92
C ASN A 199 12.49 -28.12 4.67
N GLU A 200 11.22 -27.73 4.79
CA GLU A 200 10.06 -28.61 4.64
C GLU A 200 9.52 -28.68 3.19
N SER A 201 10.17 -28.00 2.23
CA SER A 201 9.65 -27.94 0.87
C SER A 201 9.83 -29.28 0.14
N LYS A 202 8.71 -29.92 -0.22
CA LYS A 202 8.66 -31.09 -1.11
C LYS A 202 9.05 -30.76 -2.55
N ASN A 203 9.04 -29.48 -2.94
CA ASN A 203 9.38 -29.04 -4.29
C ASN A 203 10.63 -28.13 -4.27
N PRO A 204 11.80 -28.60 -4.75
CA PRO A 204 13.04 -27.82 -4.72
C PRO A 204 13.02 -26.57 -5.60
N LYS A 205 12.01 -26.44 -6.48
CA LYS A 205 11.84 -25.25 -7.32
C LYS A 205 11.24 -24.07 -6.57
N ILE A 206 10.54 -24.30 -5.44
CA ILE A 206 9.91 -23.25 -4.64
C ILE A 206 10.92 -22.77 -3.60
N LYS A 207 11.33 -21.51 -3.70
CA LYS A 207 12.29 -20.89 -2.80
C LYS A 207 11.74 -19.57 -2.27
N VAL A 208 12.20 -19.15 -1.10
CA VAL A 208 12.04 -17.77 -0.63
C VAL A 208 13.14 -16.94 -1.31
N ARG A 209 12.74 -15.89 -2.01
CA ARG A 209 13.66 -15.00 -2.74
C ARG A 209 14.70 -14.43 -1.79
N SER A 210 15.97 -14.45 -2.22
CA SER A 210 17.05 -13.75 -1.54
C SER A 210 17.41 -12.43 -2.25
N PHE A 211 17.99 -11.51 -1.50
CA PHE A 211 18.34 -10.16 -1.92
C PHE A 211 19.75 -9.83 -1.46
N ALA A 212 20.45 -8.99 -2.24
CA ALA A 212 21.80 -8.56 -1.90
C ALA A 212 21.84 -7.75 -0.60
N ASN A 213 20.80 -6.95 -0.35
CA ASN A 213 20.65 -6.16 0.86
C ASN A 213 19.15 -5.97 1.22
N LEU A 214 18.89 -5.40 2.40
CA LEU A 214 17.54 -5.12 2.89
C LEU A 214 16.78 -4.11 2.00
N ASN A 215 17.47 -3.13 1.41
CA ASN A 215 16.85 -2.15 0.52
C ASN A 215 16.25 -2.81 -0.73
N ASP A 216 16.94 -3.77 -1.34
CA ASP A 216 16.43 -4.52 -2.50
C ASP A 216 15.17 -5.33 -2.14
N SER A 217 15.11 -5.86 -0.91
CA SER A 217 13.92 -6.56 -0.40
C SER A 217 12.72 -5.61 -0.28
N VAL A 218 12.94 -4.44 0.33
CA VAL A 218 11.91 -3.41 0.47
C VAL A 218 11.42 -2.95 -0.90
N LEU A 219 12.32 -2.62 -1.84
CA LEU A 219 11.95 -2.19 -3.18
C LEU A 219 11.13 -3.26 -3.94
N ALA A 220 11.53 -4.53 -3.83
CA ALA A 220 10.81 -5.62 -4.47
C ALA A 220 9.41 -5.83 -3.86
N TYR A 221 9.27 -5.68 -2.54
CA TYR A 221 7.98 -5.76 -1.85
C TYR A 221 7.06 -4.58 -2.22
N LEU A 222 7.56 -3.34 -2.20
CA LEU A 222 6.77 -2.16 -2.59
C LEU A 222 6.31 -2.27 -4.04
N ASN A 223 7.20 -2.69 -4.95
CA ASN A 223 6.85 -2.91 -6.35
C ASN A 223 5.79 -4.01 -6.52
N ASN A 224 5.84 -5.07 -5.71
CA ASN A 224 4.83 -6.13 -5.73
C ASN A 224 3.44 -5.58 -5.39
N LEU A 225 3.30 -4.81 -4.30
CA LEU A 225 2.03 -4.17 -3.92
C LEU A 225 1.55 -3.16 -4.97
N ASN A 226 2.49 -2.45 -5.60
CA ASN A 226 2.21 -1.45 -6.64
C ASN A 226 1.85 -2.05 -8.00
N THR A 227 2.16 -3.32 -8.29
CA THR A 227 2.00 -3.87 -9.65
C THR A 227 1.19 -5.15 -9.74
N HIS A 228 1.22 -6.01 -8.72
CA HIS A 228 0.58 -7.32 -8.81
C HIS A 228 -0.95 -7.21 -8.78
N PHE A 229 -1.64 -8.06 -9.54
CA PHE A 229 -3.09 -7.98 -9.73
C PHE A 229 -3.86 -8.21 -8.42
N ALA A 230 -3.34 -9.07 -7.53
CA ALA A 230 -3.93 -9.37 -6.23
C ALA A 230 -4.13 -8.12 -5.36
N TYR A 231 -3.28 -7.10 -5.50
CA TYR A 231 -3.30 -5.88 -4.69
C TYR A 231 -4.00 -4.69 -5.37
N LYS A 232 -4.86 -4.95 -6.37
CA LYS A 232 -5.66 -3.90 -7.01
C LYS A 232 -6.54 -3.16 -6.01
N GLY A 233 -7.13 -3.87 -5.04
CA GLY A 233 -7.93 -3.29 -3.96
C GLY A 233 -7.15 -2.30 -3.09
N LEU A 234 -5.90 -2.64 -2.75
CA LEU A 234 -5.00 -1.76 -2.02
C LEU A 234 -4.72 -0.47 -2.79
N ARG A 235 -4.42 -0.57 -4.09
CA ARG A 235 -4.19 0.60 -4.95
C ARG A 235 -5.42 1.48 -5.10
N LYS A 236 -6.61 0.87 -5.22
CA LYS A 236 -7.90 1.58 -5.26
C LYS A 236 -8.13 2.34 -3.96
N SER A 237 -7.97 1.68 -2.81
CA SER A 237 -8.19 2.29 -1.50
C SER A 237 -7.21 3.44 -1.23
N ARG A 238 -5.93 3.31 -1.61
CA ARG A 238 -4.97 4.43 -1.55
C ARG A 238 -5.41 5.63 -2.38
N HIS A 239 -5.86 5.37 -3.60
CA HIS A 239 -6.33 6.42 -4.50
C HIS A 239 -7.56 7.14 -3.93
N GLU A 240 -8.52 6.40 -3.36
CA GLU A 240 -9.70 6.96 -2.69
C GLU A 240 -9.29 7.82 -1.48
N LEU A 241 -8.41 7.32 -0.60
CA LEU A 241 -7.91 8.10 0.53
C LEU A 241 -7.27 9.43 0.07
N ARG A 242 -6.43 9.41 -0.97
CA ARG A 242 -5.87 10.65 -1.53
C ARG A 242 -6.93 11.58 -2.08
N SER A 243 -7.94 11.07 -2.78
CA SER A 243 -9.02 11.90 -3.34
C SER A 243 -9.80 12.64 -2.27
N PHE A 244 -9.85 12.11 -1.04
CA PHE A 244 -10.44 12.75 0.12
C PHE A 244 -9.44 13.54 0.99
N GLY A 245 -8.19 13.71 0.54
CA GLY A 245 -7.14 14.37 1.32
C GLY A 245 -6.78 13.64 2.62
N LYS A 246 -7.10 12.35 2.73
CA LYS A 246 -6.83 11.54 3.92
C LYS A 246 -5.42 10.98 3.90
N ILE A 247 -4.88 10.80 5.09
CA ILE A 247 -3.61 10.12 5.32
C ILE A 247 -3.75 8.66 4.89
N LEU A 248 -2.72 8.14 4.24
CA LEU A 248 -2.61 6.72 3.90
C LEU A 248 -2.30 5.94 5.18
N GLN A 249 -3.33 5.57 5.93
CA GLN A 249 -3.18 4.82 7.18
C GLN A 249 -2.92 3.34 6.88
N GLY A 250 -1.83 2.79 7.38
CA GLY A 250 -1.49 1.38 7.16
C GLY A 250 -2.54 0.43 7.72
N GLU A 251 -3.12 0.75 8.88
CA GLU A 251 -4.20 -0.05 9.48
C GLU A 251 -5.42 -0.19 8.56
N VAL A 252 -5.82 0.89 7.89
CA VAL A 252 -6.94 0.91 6.94
C VAL A 252 -6.60 0.13 5.68
N LEU A 253 -5.41 0.34 5.13
CA LEU A 253 -4.97 -0.33 3.90
C LEU A 253 -4.70 -1.82 4.10
N ALA A 254 -4.41 -2.27 5.32
CA ALA A 254 -4.24 -3.68 5.65
C ALA A 254 -5.48 -4.51 5.29
N ASN A 255 -6.68 -3.91 5.30
CA ASN A 255 -7.93 -4.58 4.89
C ASN A 255 -7.91 -5.09 3.45
N GLN A 256 -6.94 -4.67 2.63
CA GLN A 256 -6.80 -5.06 1.23
C GLN A 256 -5.68 -6.10 1.00
N LEU A 257 -5.25 -6.79 2.06
CA LEU A 257 -4.15 -7.76 2.05
C LEU A 257 -4.61 -9.20 2.36
N ASP A 258 -5.91 -9.49 2.25
CA ASP A 258 -6.46 -10.84 2.39
C ASP A 258 -5.77 -11.85 1.46
N ARG A 259 -5.33 -11.42 0.28
CA ARG A 259 -4.62 -12.27 -0.69
C ARG A 259 -3.10 -12.34 -0.50
N TYR A 260 -2.55 -11.69 0.51
CA TYR A 260 -1.11 -11.71 0.77
C TYR A 260 -0.67 -13.04 1.38
N SER A 261 -1.52 -13.62 2.23
CA SER A 261 -1.25 -14.85 2.99
C SER A 261 -2.41 -15.82 2.87
N GLU A 262 -2.12 -17.11 2.97
CA GLU A 262 -3.11 -18.20 3.01
C GLU A 262 -4.05 -18.07 4.22
N LEU A 263 -3.63 -17.34 5.26
CA LEU A 263 -4.44 -17.01 6.44
C LEU A 263 -5.58 -16.00 6.17
N GLY A 264 -5.60 -15.36 5.00
CA GLY A 264 -6.71 -14.48 4.61
C GLY A 264 -6.95 -13.32 5.58
N ASN A 265 -8.18 -13.22 6.09
CA ASN A 265 -8.56 -12.15 7.02
C ASN A 265 -7.85 -12.24 8.39
N GLU A 266 -7.42 -13.43 8.80
CA GLU A 266 -6.62 -13.56 10.04
C GLU A 266 -5.26 -12.85 9.88
N TYR A 267 -4.67 -12.92 8.69
CA TYR A 267 -3.46 -12.17 8.38
C TYR A 267 -3.67 -10.66 8.52
N VAL A 268 -4.79 -10.15 7.96
CA VAL A 268 -5.17 -8.74 8.07
C VAL A 268 -5.27 -8.31 9.54
N HIS A 269 -5.94 -9.10 10.38
CA HIS A 269 -6.04 -8.84 11.81
C HIS A 269 -4.67 -8.79 12.49
N ASN A 270 -3.79 -9.73 12.16
CA ASN A 270 -2.42 -9.77 12.71
C ASN A 270 -1.61 -8.54 12.31
N VAL A 271 -1.69 -8.08 11.06
CA VAL A 271 -1.04 -6.84 10.59
C VAL A 271 -1.54 -5.65 11.40
N GLN A 272 -2.86 -5.47 11.52
CA GLN A 272 -3.45 -4.36 12.29
C GLN A 272 -3.06 -4.40 13.76
N LYS A 273 -3.01 -5.60 14.37
CA LYS A 273 -2.58 -5.81 15.75
C LYS A 273 -1.11 -5.41 15.96
N ILE A 274 -0.22 -5.75 15.04
CA ILE A 274 1.19 -5.33 15.10
C ILE A 274 1.30 -3.81 14.98
N ILE A 275 0.56 -3.19 14.06
CA ILE A 275 0.53 -1.73 13.90
C ILE A 275 0.11 -1.05 15.21
N LYS A 276 -0.99 -1.49 15.83
CA LYS A 276 -1.52 -0.92 17.08
C LYS A 276 -0.58 -1.12 18.26
N LYS A 277 -0.18 -2.38 18.52
CA LYS A 277 0.60 -2.74 19.71
C LYS A 277 1.97 -2.06 19.76
N ASN A 278 2.55 -1.77 18.59
CA ASN A 278 3.87 -1.14 18.50
C ASN A 278 3.79 0.35 18.14
N ASN A 279 2.59 0.94 18.18
CA ASN A 279 2.33 2.33 17.84
C ASN A 279 2.99 2.76 16.51
N LEU A 280 2.83 1.94 15.48
CA LEU A 280 3.48 2.17 14.18
C LEU A 280 2.78 3.25 13.37
N ASN A 281 1.50 3.55 13.66
CA ASN A 281 0.72 4.58 12.98
C ASN A 281 1.42 5.95 13.00
N LYS A 282 2.21 6.26 14.04
CA LYS A 282 3.00 7.50 14.13
C LYS A 282 3.95 7.71 12.94
N TYR A 283 4.38 6.63 12.27
CA TYR A 283 5.28 6.70 11.12
C TYR A 283 4.55 7.00 9.80
N ASP A 284 3.21 6.91 9.76
CA ASP A 284 2.43 7.27 8.56
C ASP A 284 2.26 8.79 8.41
N PHE A 285 2.53 9.55 9.49
CA PHE A 285 2.52 11.00 9.51
C PHE A 285 3.87 11.63 9.16
N ILE A 286 4.89 10.82 8.84
CA ILE A 286 6.17 11.35 8.40
C ILE A 286 5.92 12.15 7.12
N GLU A 287 6.16 13.46 7.20
CA GLU A 287 6.04 14.33 6.04
C GLU A 287 7.08 13.90 5.00
N TYR A 288 6.59 13.58 3.81
CA TYR A 288 7.44 13.47 2.63
C TYR A 288 7.47 14.85 1.98
N GLN A 289 8.66 15.31 1.55
CA GLN A 289 8.91 16.68 1.08
C GLN A 289 8.12 17.11 -0.17
N SER A 290 7.16 16.32 -0.64
CA SER A 290 6.23 16.70 -1.71
C SER A 290 4.89 15.97 -1.72
N ALA A 291 4.43 15.43 -0.58
CA ALA A 291 3.15 14.71 -0.53
C ALA A 291 1.89 15.60 -0.46
N ARG A 292 1.97 16.88 -0.86
CA ARG A 292 0.79 17.76 -0.96
C ARG A 292 0.43 18.04 -2.42
N ARG A 293 -0.79 17.62 -2.77
CA ARG A 293 -1.56 17.78 -4.03
C ARG A 293 -1.42 16.62 -5.02
#